data_AF-A0A0C4DL28-F1
#
_entry.id   AF-A0A0C4DL28-F1
#
_cell.length_a   1.000
_cell.length_b   1.000
_cell.length_c   1.000
_cell.angle_alpha   90.00
_cell.angle_beta   90.00
_cell.angle_gamma   90.00
#
_symmetry.space_group_name_H-M   'P 1'
#
loop_
_entity.id
_entity.type
_entity.pdbx_description
1 polymer ?
#
loop_
_entity_poly.entity_id
_entity_poly.type
_entity_poly.pdbx_seq_one_letter_code
_entity_poly.pdbx_strand_id
1 'polypeptide(L)'
;MAASFFFGLSVLAAAVSPVVASCAYGTHLHPRAAEGEAVPIGKFGYAGAIGPLNWVSLDPQANSACNTGTRQSPISMTAGSFQMVQAADVKIDIPDMTAGTEFENLGTTVEVIAKGGNMSTAGVDYQLKQFHFHLPSEHLDNGTSHANAHGLAERQ
;
A
#
# COMPACT_ATOMS: atom_id res chain seq x y z
N MET A 1 20.84 -53.52 55.10
CA MET A 1 20.32 -53.49 53.73
C MET A 1 19.71 -52.12 53.52
N ALA A 2 20.40 -51.24 52.78
CA ALA A 2 19.91 -49.92 52.42
C ALA A 2 20.01 -49.83 50.89
N ALA A 3 18.87 -49.66 50.21
CA ALA A 3 18.83 -49.37 48.79
C ALA A 3 18.19 -47.99 48.64
N SER A 4 19.03 -47.01 48.32
CA SER A 4 18.68 -45.60 48.18
C SER A 4 17.88 -45.35 46.90
N PHE A 5 16.81 -44.57 47.06
CA PHE A 5 16.04 -43.96 45.98
C PHE A 5 16.92 -42.99 45.19
N PHE A 6 17.25 -43.33 43.94
CA PHE A 6 17.74 -42.38 42.95
C PHE A 6 16.90 -42.51 41.68
N PHE A 7 15.72 -41.91 41.68
CA PHE A 7 15.03 -41.57 40.45
C PHE A 7 14.25 -40.28 40.68
N GLY A 8 14.59 -39.25 39.92
CA GLY A 8 13.77 -38.04 39.85
C GLY A 8 14.56 -36.77 40.03
N LEU A 9 15.44 -36.43 39.08
CA LEU A 9 15.77 -35.03 38.85
C LEU A 9 16.34 -34.80 37.45
N SER A 10 15.60 -35.10 36.37
CA SER A 10 16.05 -34.74 35.01
C SER A 10 14.93 -34.65 33.97
N VAL A 11 13.78 -34.04 34.27
CA VAL A 11 12.89 -33.53 33.19
C VAL A 11 12.12 -32.30 33.69
N LEU A 12 12.80 -31.16 33.85
CA LEU A 12 12.10 -29.89 34.10
C LEU A 12 12.77 -28.72 33.36
N ALA A 13 13.12 -28.93 32.09
CA ALA A 13 13.70 -27.88 31.23
C ALA A 13 12.93 -27.66 29.92
N ALA A 14 11.74 -28.27 29.73
CA ALA A 14 11.02 -28.24 28.46
C ALA A 14 9.77 -27.34 28.43
N ALA A 15 9.52 -26.54 29.47
CA ALA A 15 8.29 -25.72 29.58
C ALA A 15 8.54 -24.20 29.55
N VAL A 16 9.68 -23.75 29.03
CA VAL A 16 9.89 -22.31 28.82
C VAL A 16 9.18 -21.94 27.51
N SER A 17 7.94 -21.44 27.61
CA SER A 17 7.27 -20.85 26.45
C SER A 17 8.13 -19.69 25.96
N PRO A 18 8.64 -19.69 24.71
CA PRO A 18 9.42 -18.57 24.22
C PRO A 18 8.48 -17.35 24.18
N VAL A 19 8.79 -16.32 24.96
CA VAL A 19 8.16 -15.02 24.82
C VAL A 19 8.73 -14.40 23.55
N VAL A 20 8.03 -14.61 22.43
CA VAL A 20 8.33 -13.94 21.18
C VAL A 20 7.72 -12.54 21.22
N ALA A 21 8.56 -11.53 21.39
CA ALA A 21 8.17 -10.15 21.14
C ALA A 21 8.10 -9.95 19.63
N SER A 22 6.89 -9.83 19.08
CA SER A 22 6.69 -9.44 17.69
C SER A 22 6.65 -7.93 17.58
N CYS A 23 7.59 -7.34 16.83
CA CYS A 23 7.56 -5.92 16.47
C CYS A 23 6.45 -5.59 15.45
N ALA A 24 5.56 -6.54 15.12
CA ALA A 24 4.47 -6.31 14.18
C ALA A 24 3.32 -5.45 14.74
N TYR A 25 3.34 -5.09 16.03
CA TYR A 25 2.35 -4.21 16.65
C TYR A 25 2.37 -2.81 15.99
N GLY A 26 1.21 -2.34 15.51
CA GLY A 26 1.11 -1.06 14.81
C GLY A 26 1.56 -1.08 13.35
N THR A 27 1.77 -2.26 12.76
CA THR A 27 2.01 -2.43 11.31
C THR A 27 0.71 -2.70 10.57
N HIS A 28 0.74 -2.72 9.23
CA HIS A 28 -0.41 -3.12 8.41
C HIS A 28 -0.94 -4.54 8.71
N LEU A 29 -0.13 -5.40 9.34
CA LEU A 29 -0.54 -6.74 9.78
C LEU A 29 -1.32 -6.72 11.10
N HIS A 30 -1.10 -5.70 11.95
CA HIS A 30 -1.81 -5.48 13.22
C HIS A 30 -2.12 -3.97 13.37
N PRO A 31 -3.10 -3.46 12.60
CA PRO A 31 -3.51 -2.06 12.67
C PRO A 31 -4.01 -1.73 14.08
N ARG A 32 -3.75 -0.50 14.53
CA ARG A 32 -4.20 -0.02 15.84
C ARG A 32 -5.72 0.20 15.80
N ALA A 33 -6.46 -0.57 16.58
CA ALA A 33 -7.85 -0.27 16.90
C ALA A 33 -7.95 0.74 18.05
N ALA A 34 -9.07 1.46 18.13
CA ALA A 34 -9.49 2.03 19.41
C ALA A 34 -9.70 0.87 20.42
N GLU A 35 -9.46 1.12 21.71
CA GLU A 35 -9.51 0.06 22.73
C GLU A 35 -10.87 -0.66 22.73
N GLY A 36 -10.85 -1.96 22.42
CA GLY A 36 -12.04 -2.83 22.40
C GLY A 36 -12.73 -2.95 21.04
N GLU A 37 -12.30 -2.24 20.01
CA GLU A 37 -12.88 -2.33 18.67
C GLU A 37 -12.14 -3.33 17.78
N ALA A 38 -12.87 -4.08 16.96
CA ALA A 38 -12.26 -4.90 15.92
C ALA A 38 -11.92 -4.01 14.72
N VAL A 39 -10.69 -4.11 14.19
CA VAL A 39 -10.38 -3.45 12.91
C VAL A 39 -11.06 -4.25 11.79
N PRO A 40 -11.91 -3.63 10.96
CA PRO A 40 -12.46 -4.28 9.79
C PRO A 40 -11.34 -4.79 8.88
N ILE A 41 -11.34 -6.09 8.57
CA ILE A 41 -10.39 -6.64 7.59
C ILE A 41 -10.83 -6.16 6.20
N GLY A 42 -9.97 -5.38 5.55
CA GLY A 42 -10.20 -4.95 4.17
C GLY A 42 -10.34 -6.14 3.23
N LYS A 43 -11.25 -6.04 2.25
CA LYS A 43 -11.42 -7.06 1.21
C LYS A 43 -10.34 -7.00 0.11
N PHE A 44 -9.48 -5.99 0.19
CA PHE A 44 -8.37 -5.68 -0.71
C PHE A 44 -7.22 -5.14 0.13
N GLY A 45 -5.98 -5.44 -0.24
CA GLY A 45 -4.79 -4.94 0.46
C GLY A 45 -3.48 -5.30 -0.22
N TYR A 46 -2.38 -5.20 0.51
CA TYR A 46 -1.03 -5.38 -0.02
C TYR A 46 -0.30 -6.64 0.48
N ALA A 47 -0.96 -7.46 1.30
CA ALA A 47 -0.35 -8.62 1.94
C ALA A 47 -1.29 -9.85 1.94
N GLY A 48 -0.70 -11.04 2.00
CA GLY A 48 -1.42 -12.30 2.13
C GLY A 48 -2.37 -12.58 0.96
N ALA A 49 -3.51 -13.23 1.26
CA ALA A 49 -4.49 -13.66 0.27
C ALA A 49 -5.24 -12.51 -0.42
N ILE A 50 -5.20 -11.30 0.14
CA ILE A 50 -5.81 -10.09 -0.45
C ILE A 50 -4.79 -9.18 -1.13
N GLY A 51 -3.54 -9.65 -1.26
CA GLY A 51 -2.41 -8.92 -1.84
C GLY A 51 -2.32 -8.97 -3.37
N PRO A 52 -1.36 -8.22 -3.96
CA PRO A 52 -1.28 -7.98 -5.41
C PRO A 52 -1.17 -9.25 -6.25
N LEU A 53 -0.43 -10.24 -5.74
CA LEU A 53 -0.28 -11.55 -6.39
C LEU A 53 -1.61 -12.33 -6.54
N ASN A 54 -2.66 -11.90 -5.84
CA ASN A 54 -3.96 -12.57 -5.83
C ASN A 54 -5.15 -11.64 -6.08
N TRP A 55 -4.93 -10.38 -6.50
CA TRP A 55 -6.03 -9.42 -6.70
C TRP A 55 -7.07 -9.87 -7.72
N VAL A 56 -6.67 -10.63 -8.75
CA VAL A 56 -7.61 -11.22 -9.71
C VAL A 56 -8.63 -12.14 -9.04
N SER A 57 -8.24 -12.85 -7.98
CA SER A 57 -9.13 -13.79 -7.29
C SER A 57 -10.14 -13.10 -6.38
N LEU A 58 -9.94 -11.80 -6.07
CA LEU A 58 -10.88 -11.02 -5.25
C LEU A 58 -12.15 -10.68 -6.04
N ASP A 59 -11.99 -10.40 -7.33
CA ASP A 59 -13.08 -10.23 -8.29
C ASP A 59 -12.55 -10.56 -9.70
N PRO A 60 -12.73 -11.80 -10.20
CA PRO A 60 -12.17 -12.20 -11.48
C PRO A 60 -12.71 -11.40 -12.67
N GLN A 61 -13.91 -10.84 -12.57
CA GLN A 61 -14.51 -10.08 -13.64
C GLN A 61 -13.98 -8.64 -13.64
N ALA A 62 -13.97 -7.97 -12.48
CA ALA A 62 -13.49 -6.60 -12.37
C ALA A 62 -11.96 -6.48 -12.45
N ASN A 63 -11.22 -7.49 -11.95
CA ASN A 63 -9.76 -7.43 -11.77
C ASN A 63 -9.00 -8.33 -12.75
N SER A 64 -9.62 -8.77 -13.85
CA SER A 64 -8.97 -9.63 -14.86
C SER A 64 -7.64 -9.07 -15.37
N ALA A 65 -7.55 -7.74 -15.51
CA ALA A 65 -6.34 -7.04 -15.94
C ALA A 65 -5.13 -7.26 -15.03
N CYS A 66 -5.33 -7.51 -13.72
CA CYS A 66 -4.24 -7.80 -12.78
C CYS A 66 -3.47 -9.08 -13.15
N ASN A 67 -4.09 -10.00 -13.91
CA ASN A 67 -3.47 -11.25 -14.35
C ASN A 67 -3.10 -11.22 -15.84
N THR A 68 -3.99 -10.71 -16.70
CA THR A 68 -3.81 -10.81 -18.16
C THR A 68 -3.41 -9.50 -18.84
N GLY A 69 -3.34 -8.40 -18.09
CA GLY A 69 -2.98 -7.09 -18.62
C GLY A 69 -1.52 -7.03 -19.07
N THR A 70 -1.27 -6.51 -20.27
CA THR A 70 0.09 -6.32 -20.82
C THR A 70 0.61 -4.90 -20.66
N ARG A 71 -0.20 -4.01 -20.08
CA ARG A 71 0.10 -2.59 -19.84
C ARG A 71 -0.28 -2.23 -18.40
N GLN A 72 0.35 -2.91 -17.44
CA GLN A 72 0.13 -2.70 -16.01
C GLN A 72 1.09 -1.64 -15.46
N SER A 73 0.70 -1.06 -14.34
CA SER A 73 1.52 -0.19 -13.50
C SER A 73 1.59 -0.76 -12.09
N PRO A 74 2.60 -0.42 -11.28
CA PRO A 74 3.76 0.42 -11.63
C PRO A 74 4.78 -0.26 -12.55
N ILE A 75 5.78 0.50 -12.99
CA ILE A 75 6.93 0.01 -13.76
C ILE A 75 8.25 0.51 -13.18
N SER A 76 9.34 -0.16 -13.56
CA SER A 76 10.70 0.38 -13.38
C SER A 76 11.02 1.36 -14.50
N MET A 77 11.34 2.59 -14.14
CA MET A 77 11.75 3.66 -15.05
C MET A 77 13.24 3.54 -15.30
N THR A 78 13.61 2.90 -16.42
CA THR A 78 14.99 2.78 -16.87
C THR A 78 15.17 3.52 -18.20
N ALA A 79 16.40 3.93 -18.51
CA ALA A 79 16.68 4.62 -19.77
C ALA A 79 16.20 3.77 -20.97
N GLY A 80 15.41 4.39 -21.86
CA GLY A 80 14.81 3.72 -23.03
C GLY A 80 13.46 3.05 -22.79
N SER A 81 12.97 2.96 -21.53
CA SER A 81 11.63 2.42 -21.22
C SER A 81 10.51 3.47 -21.34
N PHE A 82 10.86 4.74 -21.49
CA PHE A 82 9.93 5.86 -21.58
C PHE A 82 10.35 6.84 -22.69
N GLN A 83 9.38 7.63 -23.13
CA GLN A 83 9.61 8.77 -24.01
C GLN A 83 9.41 10.05 -23.21
N MET A 84 10.37 10.97 -23.33
CA MET A 84 10.24 12.29 -22.71
C MET A 84 9.28 13.14 -23.53
N VAL A 85 8.31 13.74 -22.85
CA VAL A 85 7.44 14.77 -23.42
C VAL A 85 8.07 16.15 -23.19
N GLN A 86 7.77 17.12 -24.05
CA GLN A 86 8.22 18.48 -23.79
C GLN A 86 7.40 19.07 -22.66
N ALA A 87 8.04 19.85 -21.78
CA ALA A 87 7.34 20.49 -20.67
C ALA A 87 6.17 21.39 -21.15
N ALA A 88 6.30 22.01 -22.32
CA ALA A 88 5.24 22.84 -22.90
C ALA A 88 3.98 22.05 -23.32
N ASP A 89 4.11 20.73 -23.52
CA ASP A 89 3.00 19.84 -23.93
C ASP A 89 2.17 19.35 -22.73
N VAL A 90 2.56 19.73 -21.51
CA VAL A 90 1.88 19.39 -20.26
C VAL A 90 1.65 20.68 -19.47
N LYS A 91 0.39 20.99 -19.16
CA LYS A 91 0.05 22.07 -18.22
C LYS A 91 -0.56 21.44 -16.99
N ILE A 92 -0.10 21.88 -15.83
CA ILE A 92 -0.61 21.46 -14.53
C ILE A 92 -0.90 22.72 -13.73
N ASP A 93 -2.11 22.83 -13.23
CA ASP A 93 -2.54 23.86 -12.30
C ASP A 93 -3.13 23.16 -11.07
N ILE A 94 -2.50 23.35 -9.90
CA ILE A 94 -2.95 22.75 -8.65
C ILE A 94 -3.06 23.89 -7.64
N PRO A 95 -4.28 24.32 -7.30
CA PRO A 95 -4.46 25.37 -6.30
C PRO A 95 -4.15 24.85 -4.89
N ASP A 96 -3.95 25.78 -3.96
CA ASP A 96 -3.78 25.43 -2.55
C ASP A 96 -5.01 24.69 -2.00
N MET A 97 -4.77 23.57 -1.33
CA MET A 97 -5.80 22.84 -0.60
C MET A 97 -6.03 23.52 0.75
N THR A 98 -7.09 24.32 0.83
CA THR A 98 -7.38 25.17 1.99
C THR A 98 -7.83 24.38 3.23
N ALA A 99 -7.85 25.05 4.39
CA ALA A 99 -8.33 24.47 5.64
C ALA A 99 -9.75 23.89 5.49
N GLY A 100 -9.95 22.68 6.02
CA GLY A 100 -11.19 21.93 5.83
C GLY A 100 -11.20 21.01 4.60
N THR A 101 -10.11 20.93 3.84
CA THR A 101 -9.95 19.88 2.82
C THR A 101 -9.92 18.51 3.51
N GLU A 102 -10.71 17.57 2.98
CA GLU A 102 -10.84 16.23 3.53
C GLU A 102 -9.55 15.44 3.34
N PHE A 103 -9.12 14.80 4.42
CA PHE A 103 -7.96 13.91 4.46
C PHE A 103 -8.36 12.60 5.13
N GLU A 104 -8.29 11.52 4.36
CA GLU A 104 -8.88 10.23 4.72
C GLU A 104 -7.80 9.15 4.85
N ASN A 105 -8.05 8.20 5.75
CA ASN A 105 -7.28 6.97 5.84
C ASN A 105 -8.16 5.80 5.38
N LEU A 106 -7.89 5.30 4.18
CA LEU A 106 -8.66 4.22 3.56
C LEU A 106 -8.23 2.82 4.04
N GLY A 107 -7.21 2.75 4.92
CA GLY A 107 -6.59 1.50 5.36
C GLY A 107 -5.58 0.92 4.37
N THR A 108 -5.67 1.28 3.09
CA THR A 108 -4.70 0.90 2.03
C THR A 108 -3.85 2.05 1.54
N THR A 109 -4.33 3.29 1.70
CA THR A 109 -3.57 4.53 1.48
C THR A 109 -4.16 5.64 2.35
N VAL A 110 -3.51 6.80 2.35
CA VAL A 110 -4.09 8.05 2.84
C VAL A 110 -4.28 8.98 1.66
N GLU A 111 -5.43 9.64 1.58
CA GLU A 111 -5.80 10.46 0.43
C GLU A 111 -6.36 11.82 0.83
N VAL A 112 -6.14 12.80 -0.03
CA VAL A 112 -6.68 14.16 0.07
C VAL A 112 -7.69 14.35 -1.06
N ILE A 113 -8.92 14.71 -0.71
CA ILE A 113 -9.97 14.98 -1.70
C ILE A 113 -9.74 16.38 -2.28
N ALA A 114 -9.39 16.46 -3.56
CA ALA A 114 -9.03 17.72 -4.19
C ALA A 114 -10.26 18.63 -4.34
N LYS A 115 -10.09 19.92 -4.02
CA LYS A 115 -11.13 20.95 -4.20
C LYS A 115 -10.88 21.84 -5.42
N GLY A 116 -10.13 21.32 -6.40
CA GLY A 116 -9.74 22.00 -7.62
C GLY A 116 -8.43 21.44 -8.16
N GLY A 117 -8.06 21.86 -9.36
CA GLY A 117 -6.84 21.44 -10.02
C GLY A 117 -7.10 20.75 -11.36
N ASN A 118 -6.21 21.02 -12.30
CA ASN A 118 -6.41 20.75 -13.71
C ASN A 118 -5.09 20.28 -14.32
N MET A 119 -5.16 19.35 -15.25
CA MET A 119 -4.04 18.97 -16.11
C MET A 119 -4.50 18.95 -17.55
N SER A 120 -3.71 19.53 -18.45
CA SER A 120 -3.92 19.40 -19.90
C SER A 120 -2.71 18.74 -20.53
N THR A 121 -2.92 17.68 -21.32
CA THR A 121 -1.86 17.06 -22.12
C THR A 121 -2.43 16.41 -23.37
N ALA A 122 -1.68 16.45 -24.49
CA ALA A 122 -2.11 15.90 -25.77
C ALA A 122 -3.51 16.39 -26.23
N GLY A 123 -3.87 17.64 -25.89
CA GLY A 123 -5.17 18.23 -26.21
C GLY A 123 -6.36 17.68 -25.40
N VAL A 124 -6.09 16.97 -24.30
CA VAL A 124 -7.10 16.45 -23.38
C VAL A 124 -6.95 17.12 -22.03
N ASP A 125 -8.07 17.61 -21.50
CA ASP A 125 -8.15 18.22 -20.18
C ASP A 125 -8.63 17.19 -19.15
N TYR A 126 -8.07 17.27 -17.96
CA TYR A 126 -8.36 16.42 -16.82
C TYR A 126 -8.56 17.29 -15.58
N GLN A 127 -9.55 16.95 -14.76
CA GLN A 127 -9.79 17.58 -13.46
C GLN A 127 -9.27 16.67 -12.35
N LEU A 128 -8.45 17.23 -11.47
CA LEU A 128 -7.95 16.54 -10.28
C LEU A 128 -9.11 16.24 -9.32
N LYS A 129 -9.22 14.98 -8.89
CA LYS A 129 -10.26 14.53 -7.95
C LYS A 129 -9.72 14.24 -6.56
N GLN A 130 -8.56 13.60 -6.51
CA GLN A 130 -7.84 13.32 -5.27
C GLN A 130 -6.36 13.17 -5.55
N PHE A 131 -5.56 13.21 -4.49
CA PHE A 131 -4.22 12.63 -4.52
C PHE A 131 -3.97 11.81 -3.27
N HIS A 132 -3.14 10.79 -3.39
CA HIS A 132 -2.84 9.85 -2.32
C HIS A 132 -1.37 9.45 -2.35
N PHE A 133 -0.92 8.75 -1.32
CA PHE A 133 0.50 8.50 -1.08
C PHE A 133 0.82 7.01 -1.00
N HIS A 134 2.00 6.62 -1.48
CA HIS A 134 2.58 5.31 -1.20
C HIS A 134 4.02 5.43 -0.67
N LEU A 135 4.37 4.48 0.20
CA LEU A 135 5.70 4.32 0.75
C LEU A 135 5.91 2.82 1.05
N PRO A 136 6.89 2.15 0.42
CA PRO A 136 7.80 2.64 -0.63
C PRO A 136 7.08 3.08 -1.92
N SER A 137 7.79 3.77 -2.81
CA SER A 137 7.25 4.18 -4.11
C SER A 137 6.85 2.96 -4.93
N GLU A 138 5.73 3.10 -5.66
CA GLU A 138 5.29 2.04 -6.56
C GLU A 138 6.20 1.97 -7.80
N HIS A 139 6.46 3.10 -8.46
CA HIS A 139 7.46 3.20 -9.53
C HIS A 139 8.87 3.21 -8.95
N LEU A 140 9.82 2.61 -9.68
CA LEU A 140 11.25 2.65 -9.35
C LEU A 140 11.99 3.54 -10.34
N ASP A 141 12.91 4.38 -9.89
CA ASP A 141 13.82 5.13 -10.76
C ASP A 141 15.17 4.41 -10.81
N ASN A 142 15.46 3.79 -11.96
CA ASN A 142 16.65 2.97 -12.16
C ASN A 142 16.90 1.96 -11.02
N GLY A 143 15.83 1.32 -10.55
CA GLY A 143 15.85 0.35 -9.43
C GLY A 143 15.82 0.98 -8.03
N THR A 144 15.79 2.31 -7.91
CA THR A 144 15.73 3.02 -6.63
C THR A 144 14.28 3.33 -6.26
N SER A 145 13.93 3.08 -5.01
CA SER A 145 12.62 3.44 -4.45
C SER A 145 12.69 4.76 -3.68
N HIS A 146 11.63 5.54 -3.78
CA HIS A 146 11.42 6.83 -3.11
C HIS A 146 10.08 6.83 -2.36
N ALA A 147 9.57 8.00 -1.95
CA ALA A 147 8.15 8.18 -1.65
C ALA A 147 7.45 8.74 -2.89
N ASN A 148 6.21 8.34 -3.17
CA ASN A 148 5.43 8.87 -4.29
C ASN A 148 4.06 9.38 -3.81
N ALA A 149 3.57 10.39 -4.52
CA ALA A 149 2.19 10.82 -4.47
C ALA A 149 1.57 10.63 -5.86
N HIS A 150 0.36 10.12 -5.92
CA HIS A 150 -0.40 9.90 -7.15
C HIS A 150 -1.65 10.78 -7.14
N GLY A 151 -1.83 11.59 -8.19
CA GLY A 151 -3.06 12.34 -8.42
C GLY A 151 -3.99 11.55 -9.34
N LEU A 152 -5.22 11.32 -8.90
CA LEU A 152 -6.28 10.80 -9.77
C LEU A 152 -7.00 11.96 -10.43
N ALA A 153 -7.00 11.99 -11.76
CA ALA A 153 -7.68 13.00 -12.53
C ALA A 153 -8.68 12.37 -13.52
N GLU A 154 -9.85 12.98 -13.66
CA GLU A 154 -10.87 12.53 -14.60
C GLU A 154 -10.83 13.37 -15.87
N ARG A 155 -10.85 12.70 -17.02
CA ARG A 155 -10.96 13.32 -18.33
C ARG A 155 -12.24 14.16 -18.39
N GLN A 156 -12.11 15.41 -18.83
CA GLN A 156 -13.22 16.30 -19.12
C GLN A 156 -13.79 16.05 -20.52
#